data_AF-D3IJP6-F1
#
_entry.id   AF-D3IJP6-F1
#
_cell.length_a   1.000
_cell.length_b   1.000
_cell.length_c   1.000
_cell.angle_alpha   90.00
_cell.angle_beta   90.00
_cell.angle_gamma   90.00
#
_symmetry.space_group_name_H-M   'P 1'
#
loop_
_entity.id
_entity.type
_entity.pdbx_description
1 polymer ?
#
loop_
_entity_poly.entity_id
_entity_poly.type
_entity_poly.pdbx_seq_one_letter_code
_entity_poly.pdbx_strand_id
1 'polypeptide(L)'
;MTVISKDDKLEWVAYLVIGCLGFWFLLSICLILLENDFSAFIKFPLALLASGVTLYAFKKYLGWYVEDGARLSAFGQIRKVGVGWLVSALYLFTILICLFATRHYSVAHLNFNLGHQLSWLSIFLLAAVIEEIIARGIVFRLITDKWNVVAGLVVSSITFGFVHLFNPNTTALSCLRIAITGGWLCGIAYAYHRTLWVPIGIHWAWNYMQSNIFEHSVPGSALNSPPILILASKGVKFPAGIEFDTEVSIISTAIGVAISAVYTILYFKKKARFKTGEDVAPVF
;
A
#
# COMPACT_ATOMS: atom_id res chain seq x y z
N MET A 1 -22.72 -6.66 11.49
CA MET A 1 -23.15 -5.58 10.59
C MET A 1 -24.07 -6.19 9.55
N THR A 2 -25.30 -5.70 9.45
CA THR A 2 -26.21 -6.03 8.34
C THR A 2 -25.67 -5.37 7.08
N VAL A 3 -25.34 -6.18 6.07
CA VAL A 3 -24.88 -5.72 4.76
C VAL A 3 -26.14 -5.55 3.92
N ILE A 4 -26.45 -4.30 3.55
CA ILE A 4 -27.72 -3.91 2.91
C ILE A 4 -27.96 -4.68 1.62
N SER A 5 -26.89 -4.95 0.85
CA SER A 5 -26.94 -5.54 -0.49
C SER A 5 -26.40 -6.97 -0.57
N LYS A 6 -26.32 -7.72 0.54
CA LYS A 6 -25.71 -9.07 0.49
C LYS A 6 -26.45 -10.02 -0.46
N ASP A 7 -27.77 -9.90 -0.50
CA ASP A 7 -28.64 -10.80 -1.26
C ASP A 7 -29.03 -10.24 -2.65
N ASP A 8 -28.85 -8.92 -2.88
CA ASP A 8 -29.00 -8.30 -4.20
C ASP A 8 -27.66 -8.25 -4.95
N LYS A 9 -27.53 -9.08 -5.99
CA LYS A 9 -26.31 -9.17 -6.79
C LYS A 9 -26.06 -7.89 -7.60
N LEU A 10 -27.09 -7.23 -8.12
CA LEU A 10 -26.95 -6.04 -8.96
C LEU A 10 -26.50 -4.86 -8.13
N GLU A 11 -27.13 -4.64 -6.97
CA GLU A 11 -26.71 -3.60 -6.05
C GLU A 11 -25.28 -3.83 -5.57
N TRP A 12 -24.92 -5.05 -5.17
CA TRP A 12 -23.55 -5.37 -4.76
C TRP A 12 -22.51 -5.06 -5.85
N VAL A 13 -22.80 -5.41 -7.12
CA VAL A 13 -21.90 -5.09 -8.25
C VAL A 13 -21.83 -3.57 -8.46
N ALA A 14 -22.96 -2.87 -8.38
CA ALA A 14 -23.01 -1.43 -8.52
C ALA A 14 -22.15 -0.73 -7.46
N TYR A 15 -22.24 -1.13 -6.19
CA TYR A 15 -21.36 -0.61 -5.13
C TYR A 15 -19.89 -0.83 -5.48
N LEU A 16 -19.50 -2.07 -5.81
CA LEU A 16 -18.12 -2.39 -6.15
C LEU A 16 -17.58 -1.53 -7.30
N VAL A 17 -18.34 -1.41 -8.39
CA VAL A 17 -17.93 -0.67 -9.59
C VAL A 17 -17.91 0.83 -9.34
N ILE A 18 -18.98 1.40 -8.76
CA ILE A 18 -19.08 2.83 -8.47
C ILE A 18 -17.98 3.25 -7.48
N GLY A 19 -17.75 2.45 -6.44
CA GLY A 19 -16.69 2.68 -5.48
C GLY A 19 -15.31 2.69 -6.15
N CYS A 20 -14.97 1.62 -6.88
CA CYS A 20 -13.67 1.54 -7.55
C CYS A 20 -13.46 2.69 -8.55
N LEU A 21 -14.42 2.96 -9.45
CA LEU A 21 -14.30 4.02 -10.45
C LEU A 21 -14.28 5.42 -9.83
N GLY A 22 -15.13 5.68 -8.83
CA GLY A 22 -15.22 6.97 -8.17
C GLY A 22 -13.94 7.35 -7.44
N PHE A 23 -13.36 6.41 -6.69
CA PHE A 23 -12.08 6.66 -6.00
C PHE A 23 -10.88 6.68 -6.95
N TRP A 24 -10.90 5.93 -8.06
CA TRP A 24 -9.87 6.07 -9.10
C TRP A 24 -9.92 7.45 -9.75
N PHE A 25 -11.11 7.93 -10.10
CA PHE A 25 -11.28 9.26 -10.66
C PHE A 25 -10.78 10.36 -9.69
N LEU A 26 -11.07 10.20 -8.39
CA LEU A 26 -10.56 11.09 -7.35
C LEU A 26 -9.02 11.06 -7.26
N LEU A 27 -8.39 9.89 -7.38
CA LEU A 27 -6.93 9.76 -7.43
C LEU A 27 -6.35 10.56 -8.59
N SER A 28 -6.89 10.41 -9.79
CA SER A 28 -6.42 11.12 -10.97
C SER A 28 -6.49 12.65 -10.78
N ILE A 29 -7.61 13.17 -10.26
CA ILE A 29 -7.74 14.61 -9.97
C ILE A 29 -6.70 15.07 -8.96
N CYS A 30 -6.56 14.35 -7.85
CA CYS A 30 -5.68 14.77 -6.78
C CYS A 30 -4.19 14.66 -7.17
N LEU A 31 -3.81 13.69 -8.01
CA LEU A 31 -2.45 13.59 -8.57
C LEU A 31 -2.15 14.73 -9.54
N ILE A 32 -3.05 15.02 -10.49
CA ILE A 32 -2.91 16.16 -11.42
C ILE A 32 -2.73 17.47 -10.62
N LEU A 33 -3.48 17.64 -9.52
CA LEU A 33 -3.34 18.80 -8.66
C LEU A 33 -1.93 18.89 -8.02
N LEU A 34 -1.39 17.77 -7.51
CA LEU A 34 -0.06 17.73 -6.89
C LEU A 34 1.10 17.79 -7.91
N GLU A 35 0.85 17.48 -9.17
CA GLU A 35 1.82 17.61 -10.27
C GLU A 35 2.08 19.07 -10.69
N ASN A 36 1.17 20.00 -10.34
CA ASN A 36 1.39 21.43 -10.56
C ASN A 36 2.65 21.94 -9.84
N ASP A 37 3.21 23.02 -10.35
CA ASP A 37 4.44 23.66 -9.84
C ASP A 37 4.16 24.49 -8.56
N PHE A 38 3.67 23.82 -7.53
CA PHE A 38 3.56 24.37 -6.18
C PHE A 38 4.81 24.09 -5.37
N SER A 39 5.10 24.96 -4.40
CA SER A 39 6.15 24.67 -3.43
C SER A 39 5.81 23.40 -2.62
N ALA A 40 6.84 22.65 -2.22
CA ALA A 40 6.67 21.45 -1.40
C ALA A 40 5.91 21.72 -0.08
N PHE A 41 6.07 22.93 0.47
CA PHE A 41 5.39 23.39 1.67
C PHE A 41 3.89 23.61 1.48
N ILE A 42 3.43 23.79 0.24
CA ILE A 42 2.00 23.84 -0.11
C ILE A 42 1.48 22.43 -0.43
N LYS A 43 2.28 21.64 -1.17
CA LYS A 43 1.89 20.26 -1.55
C LYS A 43 1.58 19.39 -0.34
N PHE A 44 2.34 19.52 0.75
CA PHE A 44 2.16 18.68 1.93
C PHE A 44 0.85 18.94 2.70
N PRO A 45 0.51 20.18 3.11
CA PRO A 45 -0.80 20.49 3.65
C PRO A 45 -1.95 20.13 2.71
N LEU A 46 -1.77 20.35 1.39
CA LEU A 46 -2.78 20.03 0.39
C LEU A 46 -3.03 18.51 0.30
N ALA A 47 -1.98 17.70 0.33
CA ALA A 47 -2.09 16.24 0.35
C ALA A 47 -2.76 15.73 1.64
N LEU A 48 -2.48 16.33 2.80
CA LEU A 48 -3.17 16.02 4.05
C LEU A 48 -4.66 16.33 3.96
N LEU A 49 -5.01 17.51 3.43
CA LEU A 49 -6.40 17.92 3.25
C LEU A 49 -7.13 17.00 2.26
N ALA A 50 -6.53 16.73 1.09
CA ALA A 50 -7.07 15.82 0.09
C ALA A 50 -7.26 14.39 0.64
N SER A 51 -6.30 13.89 1.41
CA SER A 51 -6.40 12.58 2.09
C SER A 51 -7.53 12.55 3.10
N GLY A 52 -7.70 13.61 3.90
CA GLY A 52 -8.79 13.74 4.87
C GLY A 52 -10.16 13.77 4.19
N VAL A 53 -10.29 14.54 3.11
CA VAL A 53 -11.52 14.61 2.29
C VAL A 53 -11.82 13.25 1.66
N THR A 54 -10.81 12.57 1.13
CA THR A 54 -10.96 11.22 0.54
C THR A 54 -11.43 10.21 1.58
N LEU A 55 -10.81 10.18 2.76
CA LEU A 55 -11.21 9.28 3.85
C LEU A 55 -12.64 9.56 4.34
N TYR A 56 -13.05 10.84 4.36
CA TYR A 56 -14.42 11.23 4.67
C TYR A 56 -15.41 10.80 3.57
N ALA A 57 -15.07 11.00 2.30
CA ALA A 57 -15.86 10.53 1.17
C ALA A 57 -16.01 9.00 1.21
N PHE A 58 -14.94 8.27 1.53
CA PHE A 58 -14.97 6.81 1.73
C PHE A 58 -15.89 6.41 2.88
N LYS A 59 -15.84 7.12 4.02
CA LYS A 59 -16.77 6.89 5.12
C LYS A 59 -18.23 7.08 4.68
N LYS A 60 -18.54 8.10 3.88
CA LYS A 60 -19.88 8.35 3.35
C LYS A 60 -20.33 7.27 2.38
N TYR A 61 -19.48 6.93 1.42
CA TYR A 61 -19.70 5.82 0.49
C TYR A 61 -20.00 4.50 1.24
N LEU A 62 -19.22 4.20 2.27
CA LEU A 62 -19.40 2.98 3.06
C LEU A 62 -20.69 2.99 3.89
N GLY A 63 -21.17 4.17 4.30
CA GLY A 63 -22.48 4.33 4.93
C GLY A 63 -23.66 4.04 4.01
N TRP A 64 -23.46 4.04 2.68
CA TRP A 64 -24.47 3.56 1.74
C TRP A 64 -24.47 2.02 1.62
N TYR A 65 -23.38 1.36 2.00
CA TYR A 65 -23.22 -0.09 1.90
C TYR A 65 -23.55 -0.84 3.20
N VAL A 66 -23.34 -0.20 4.36
CA VAL A 66 -23.54 -0.80 5.70
C VAL A 66 -24.43 0.09 6.57
N GLU A 67 -25.45 -0.51 7.20
CA GLU A 67 -26.46 0.22 8.00
C GLU A 67 -25.89 0.93 9.24
N ASP A 68 -24.84 0.38 9.85
CA ASP A 68 -24.28 0.90 11.12
C ASP A 68 -23.03 1.79 10.90
N GLY A 69 -23.19 2.83 10.09
CA GLY A 69 -22.11 3.77 9.72
C GLY A 69 -21.51 4.57 10.89
N ALA A 70 -22.17 4.57 12.05
CA ALA A 70 -21.76 5.30 13.26
C ALA A 70 -20.46 4.74 13.87
N ARG A 71 -20.16 3.44 13.71
CA ARG A 71 -18.93 2.80 14.21
C ARG A 71 -17.70 3.00 13.33
N LEU A 72 -17.88 3.56 12.13
CA LEU A 72 -16.78 3.83 11.20
C LEU A 72 -16.08 5.13 11.56
N SER A 73 -15.14 5.06 12.50
CA SER A 73 -14.23 6.18 12.73
C SER A 73 -13.13 6.17 11.68
N ALA A 74 -13.26 7.05 10.67
CA ALA A 74 -12.23 7.26 9.66
C ALA A 74 -10.88 7.64 10.28
N PHE A 75 -10.89 8.38 11.40
CA PHE A 75 -9.70 8.93 12.05
C PHE A 75 -9.34 8.28 13.40
N GLY A 76 -10.23 7.47 13.98
CA GLY A 76 -10.10 6.99 15.37
C GLY A 76 -8.89 6.08 15.63
N GLN A 77 -8.25 5.57 14.58
CA GLN A 77 -7.06 4.72 14.68
C GLN A 77 -5.86 5.28 13.91
N ILE A 78 -5.80 6.60 13.65
CA ILE A 78 -4.73 7.22 12.85
C ILE A 78 -3.33 6.90 13.36
N ARG A 79 -3.15 6.74 14.68
CA ARG A 79 -1.87 6.35 15.30
C ARG A 79 -1.33 5.00 14.79
N LYS A 80 -2.20 4.11 14.27
CA LYS A 80 -1.78 2.84 13.68
C LYS A 80 -1.04 3.01 12.34
N VAL A 81 -1.04 4.19 11.74
CA VAL A 81 -0.13 4.51 10.62
C VAL A 81 1.33 4.26 11.01
N GLY A 82 1.69 4.53 12.27
CA GLY A 82 3.03 4.27 12.79
C GLY A 82 3.40 2.78 12.82
N VAL A 83 2.44 1.88 13.01
CA VAL A 83 2.67 0.43 12.90
C VAL A 83 3.00 0.06 11.45
N GLY A 84 2.29 0.64 10.49
CA GLY A 84 2.58 0.41 9.08
C GLY A 84 3.96 0.93 8.67
N TRP A 85 4.31 2.15 9.10
CA TRP A 85 5.65 2.70 8.91
C TRP A 85 6.74 1.82 9.52
N LEU A 86 6.54 1.32 10.73
CA LEU A 86 7.50 0.42 11.38
C LEU A 86 7.68 -0.88 10.59
N VAL A 87 6.61 -1.48 10.09
CA VAL A 87 6.68 -2.70 9.27
C VAL A 87 7.48 -2.44 8.00
N SER A 88 7.20 -1.36 7.27
CA SER A 88 7.93 -1.03 6.03
C SER A 88 9.38 -0.63 6.29
N ALA A 89 9.65 0.09 7.38
CA ALA A 89 11.01 0.42 7.78
C ALA A 89 11.82 -0.85 8.06
N LEU A 90 11.31 -1.76 8.89
CA LEU A 90 11.97 -3.04 9.19
C LEU A 90 12.16 -3.88 7.93
N TYR A 91 11.17 -3.91 7.05
CA TYR A 91 11.25 -4.60 5.77
C TYR A 91 12.40 -4.04 4.92
N LEU A 92 12.44 -2.72 4.70
CA LEU A 92 13.47 -2.08 3.89
C LEU A 92 14.85 -2.19 4.54
N PHE A 93 14.98 -1.96 5.84
CA PHE A 93 16.26 -2.10 6.55
C PHE A 93 16.81 -3.53 6.48
N THR A 94 15.94 -4.54 6.53
CA THR A 94 16.37 -5.94 6.37
C THR A 94 16.92 -6.18 4.97
N ILE A 95 16.26 -5.66 3.93
CA ILE A 95 16.77 -5.70 2.56
C ILE A 95 18.16 -5.05 2.51
N LEU A 96 18.31 -3.83 3.06
CA LEU A 96 19.59 -3.12 3.08
C LEU A 96 20.69 -3.92 3.77
N ILE A 97 20.41 -4.49 4.95
CA ILE A 97 21.39 -5.30 5.70
C ILE A 97 21.84 -6.50 4.85
N CYS A 98 20.92 -7.20 4.19
CA CYS A 98 21.25 -8.31 3.30
C CYS A 98 22.17 -7.84 2.14
N LEU A 99 21.83 -6.73 1.49
CA LEU A 99 22.61 -6.20 0.36
C LEU A 99 24.00 -5.70 0.77
N PHE A 100 24.13 -5.05 1.92
CA PHE A 100 25.44 -4.64 2.44
C PHE A 100 26.28 -5.85 2.88
N ALA A 101 25.64 -6.89 3.42
CA ALA A 101 26.32 -8.13 3.81
C ALA A 101 26.91 -8.88 2.60
N THR A 102 26.28 -8.80 1.42
CA THR A 102 26.81 -9.39 0.18
C THR A 102 27.97 -8.57 -0.44
N ARG A 103 28.34 -7.42 0.16
CA ARG A 103 29.45 -6.51 -0.23
C ARG A 103 29.35 -5.94 -1.66
N HIS A 104 28.21 -6.06 -2.30
CA HIS A 104 27.98 -5.58 -3.66
C HIS A 104 27.60 -4.10 -3.74
N TYR A 105 27.31 -3.44 -2.62
CA TYR A 105 26.88 -2.03 -2.61
C TYR A 105 27.76 -1.16 -1.71
N SER A 106 28.02 0.06 -2.15
CA SER A 106 28.59 1.12 -1.33
C SER A 106 27.74 2.38 -1.42
N VAL A 107 27.68 3.13 -0.31
CA VAL A 107 27.05 4.45 -0.29
C VAL A 107 27.93 5.40 -1.11
N ALA A 108 27.39 5.92 -2.21
CA ALA A 108 28.11 6.86 -3.07
C ALA A 108 28.02 8.29 -2.51
N HIS A 109 26.81 8.82 -2.32
CA HIS A 109 26.57 10.17 -1.82
C HIS A 109 25.28 10.26 -0.99
N LEU A 110 25.24 11.27 -0.11
CA LEU A 110 24.03 11.71 0.58
C LEU A 110 23.51 12.99 -0.07
N ASN A 111 22.29 12.96 -0.63
CA ASN A 111 21.64 14.17 -1.14
C ASN A 111 20.33 14.43 -0.39
N PHE A 112 20.40 15.24 0.67
CA PHE A 112 19.22 15.63 1.43
C PHE A 112 18.68 16.97 0.94
N ASN A 113 17.45 16.96 0.41
CA ASN A 113 16.70 18.16 0.10
C ASN A 113 15.29 18.09 0.72
N LEU A 114 15.03 18.95 1.70
CA LEU A 114 13.77 18.96 2.45
C LEU A 114 12.54 19.16 1.54
N GLY A 115 12.64 20.04 0.54
CA GLY A 115 11.54 20.30 -0.39
C GLY A 115 11.18 19.07 -1.23
N HIS A 116 12.19 18.35 -1.73
CA HIS A 116 11.96 17.09 -2.44
C HIS A 116 11.36 16.02 -1.54
N GLN A 117 11.89 15.85 -0.32
CA GLN A 117 11.36 14.88 0.63
C GLN A 117 9.90 15.16 0.95
N LEU A 118 9.53 16.42 1.21
CA LEU A 118 8.14 16.82 1.45
C LEU A 118 7.25 16.57 0.23
N SER A 119 7.74 16.83 -0.98
CA SER A 119 6.96 16.62 -2.21
C SER A 119 6.62 15.15 -2.42
N TRP A 120 7.60 14.26 -2.31
CA TRP A 120 7.37 12.82 -2.44
C TRP A 120 6.54 12.25 -1.30
N LEU A 121 6.78 12.72 -0.07
CA LEU A 121 5.97 12.35 1.09
C LEU A 121 4.49 12.69 0.86
N SER A 122 4.21 13.82 0.18
CA SER A 122 2.86 14.28 -0.17
C SER A 122 2.19 13.39 -1.22
N ILE A 123 2.88 13.15 -2.34
CA ILE A 123 2.34 12.36 -3.46
C ILE A 123 2.05 10.93 -3.01
N PHE A 124 3.00 10.30 -2.33
CA PHE A 124 2.82 8.92 -1.88
C PHE A 124 1.81 8.77 -0.74
N LEU A 125 1.58 9.80 0.08
CA LEU A 125 0.52 9.76 1.07
C LEU A 125 -0.84 9.60 0.38
N LEU A 126 -1.08 10.47 -0.61
CA LEU A 126 -2.35 10.51 -1.32
C LEU A 126 -2.58 9.25 -2.15
N ALA A 127 -1.56 8.79 -2.87
CA ALA A 127 -1.59 7.52 -3.60
C ALA A 127 -1.92 6.35 -2.65
N ALA A 128 -1.19 6.22 -1.53
CA ALA A 128 -1.43 5.16 -0.56
C ALA A 128 -2.84 5.23 0.04
N VAL A 129 -3.34 6.42 0.40
CA VAL A 129 -4.69 6.55 0.95
C VAL A 129 -5.75 6.05 -0.04
N ILE A 130 -5.68 6.48 -1.30
CA ILE A 130 -6.73 6.15 -2.28
C ILE A 130 -6.60 4.71 -2.76
N GLU A 131 -5.39 4.24 -3.06
CA GLU A 131 -5.18 2.86 -3.48
C GLU A 131 -5.57 1.86 -2.39
N GLU A 132 -5.28 2.14 -1.11
CA GLU A 132 -5.72 1.29 -0.02
C GLU A 132 -7.23 1.37 0.25
N ILE A 133 -7.87 2.52 0.01
CA ILE A 133 -9.34 2.61 0.01
C ILE A 133 -9.92 1.69 -1.06
N ILE A 134 -9.43 1.75 -2.30
CA ILE A 134 -9.93 0.92 -3.40
C ILE A 134 -9.66 -0.56 -3.10
N ALA A 135 -8.41 -0.92 -2.85
CA ALA A 135 -8.00 -2.31 -2.73
C ALA A 135 -8.50 -2.97 -1.43
N ARG A 136 -8.38 -2.29 -0.27
CA ARG A 136 -8.68 -2.88 1.06
C ARG A 136 -10.04 -2.41 1.58
N GLY A 137 -10.35 -1.13 1.40
CA GLY A 137 -11.61 -0.54 1.83
C GLY A 137 -12.82 -1.04 1.03
N ILE A 138 -12.65 -1.26 -0.27
CA ILE A 138 -13.73 -1.64 -1.21
C ILE A 138 -13.57 -3.08 -1.68
N VAL A 139 -12.57 -3.40 -2.51
CA VAL A 139 -12.43 -4.72 -3.15
C VAL A 139 -12.32 -5.82 -2.09
N PHE A 140 -11.33 -5.76 -1.21
CA PHE A 140 -11.15 -6.77 -0.16
C PHE A 140 -12.40 -6.94 0.71
N ARG A 141 -13.00 -5.82 1.14
CA ARG A 141 -14.16 -5.81 2.03
C ARG A 141 -15.38 -6.45 1.38
N LEU A 142 -15.80 -5.95 0.22
CA LEU A 142 -17.01 -6.41 -0.46
C LEU A 142 -16.90 -7.88 -0.90
N ILE A 143 -15.72 -8.32 -1.33
CA ILE A 143 -15.45 -9.73 -1.66
C ILE A 143 -15.47 -10.59 -0.38
N THR A 144 -14.91 -10.10 0.73
CA THR A 144 -14.94 -10.80 2.02
C THR A 144 -16.35 -10.98 2.56
N ASP A 145 -17.18 -9.93 2.46
CA ASP A 145 -18.56 -9.91 2.95
C ASP A 145 -19.46 -10.85 2.15
N LYS A 146 -19.19 -10.98 0.83
CA LYS A 146 -19.93 -11.86 -0.06
C LYS A 146 -19.51 -13.33 0.01
N TRP A 147 -18.20 -13.60 0.16
CA TRP A 147 -17.67 -14.96 0.18
C TRP A 147 -16.96 -15.29 1.49
N ASN A 148 -15.71 -14.85 1.65
CA ASN A 148 -14.91 -15.02 2.85
C ASN A 148 -13.57 -14.26 2.74
N VAL A 149 -12.84 -14.20 3.85
CA VAL A 149 -11.53 -13.52 3.93
C VAL A 149 -10.48 -14.05 2.94
N VAL A 150 -10.51 -15.34 2.60
CA VAL A 150 -9.53 -15.93 1.67
C VAL A 150 -9.81 -15.44 0.25
N ALA A 151 -11.07 -15.43 -0.17
CA ALA A 151 -11.47 -14.82 -1.44
C ALA A 151 -11.10 -13.33 -1.47
N GLY A 152 -11.36 -12.59 -0.39
CA GLY A 152 -10.99 -11.19 -0.25
C GLY A 152 -9.49 -10.95 -0.42
N LEU A 153 -8.65 -11.75 0.24
CA LEU A 153 -7.19 -11.69 0.12
C LEU A 153 -6.74 -11.95 -1.32
N VAL A 154 -7.20 -13.04 -1.94
CA VAL A 154 -6.77 -13.44 -3.29
C VAL A 154 -7.18 -12.38 -4.31
N VAL A 155 -8.46 -11.99 -4.34
CA VAL A 155 -8.98 -11.05 -5.33
C VAL A 155 -8.34 -9.67 -5.16
N SER A 156 -8.31 -9.13 -3.94
CA SER A 156 -7.70 -7.82 -3.68
C SER A 156 -6.21 -7.79 -4.05
N SER A 157 -5.46 -8.85 -3.73
CA SER A 157 -4.02 -8.92 -4.03
C SER A 157 -3.74 -9.00 -5.53
N ILE A 158 -4.50 -9.83 -6.26
CA ILE A 158 -4.36 -9.95 -7.72
C ILE A 158 -4.76 -8.65 -8.39
N THR A 159 -5.89 -8.04 -7.99
CA THR A 159 -6.30 -6.73 -8.52
C THR A 159 -5.23 -5.67 -8.27
N PHE A 160 -4.64 -5.64 -7.07
CA PHE A 160 -3.57 -4.71 -6.73
C PHE A 160 -2.33 -4.89 -7.62
N GLY A 161 -1.86 -6.13 -7.83
CA GLY A 161 -0.76 -6.36 -8.78
C GLY A 161 -1.12 -6.09 -10.24
N PHE A 162 -2.35 -6.40 -10.64
CA PHE A 162 -2.83 -6.22 -12.02
C PHE A 162 -2.88 -4.75 -12.42
N VAL A 163 -3.37 -3.85 -11.56
CA VAL A 163 -3.40 -2.41 -11.89
C VAL A 163 -2.01 -1.82 -12.12
N HIS A 164 -0.96 -2.45 -11.59
CA HIS A 164 0.41 -2.02 -11.83
C HIS A 164 0.95 -2.39 -13.22
N LEU A 165 0.25 -3.23 -14.00
CA LEU A 165 0.60 -3.49 -15.40
C LEU A 165 0.47 -2.24 -16.28
N PHE A 166 -0.30 -1.25 -15.82
CA PHE A 166 -0.49 0.02 -16.53
C PHE A 166 0.63 1.03 -16.22
N ASN A 167 1.57 0.70 -15.32
CA ASN A 167 2.72 1.55 -15.06
C ASN A 167 3.80 1.33 -16.14
N PRO A 168 4.54 2.39 -16.52
CA PRO A 168 5.65 2.28 -17.46
C PRO A 168 6.68 1.23 -17.01
N ASN A 169 7.27 0.52 -17.97
CA ASN A 169 8.38 -0.43 -17.76
C ASN A 169 8.07 -1.59 -16.79
N THR A 170 6.81 -1.95 -16.60
CA THR A 170 6.42 -3.11 -15.77
C THR A 170 6.27 -4.39 -16.57
N THR A 171 6.50 -5.53 -15.90
CA THR A 171 6.33 -6.88 -16.47
C THR A 171 5.28 -7.66 -15.68
N ALA A 172 4.73 -8.72 -16.28
CA ALA A 172 3.83 -9.63 -15.57
C ALA A 172 4.48 -10.20 -14.28
N LEU A 173 5.78 -10.47 -14.31
CA LEU A 173 6.53 -10.96 -13.16
C LEU A 173 6.64 -9.90 -12.05
N SER A 174 6.91 -8.63 -12.38
CA SER A 174 6.93 -7.57 -11.37
C SER A 174 5.55 -7.34 -10.75
N CYS A 175 4.49 -7.41 -11.54
CA CYS A 175 3.11 -7.31 -11.06
C CYS A 175 2.72 -8.48 -10.15
N LEU A 176 3.14 -9.71 -10.47
CA LEU A 176 2.96 -10.85 -9.58
C LEU A 176 3.71 -10.66 -8.27
N ARG A 177 4.95 -10.16 -8.30
CA ARG A 177 5.70 -9.82 -7.08
C ARG A 177 4.96 -8.78 -6.25
N ILE A 178 4.47 -7.70 -6.87
CA ILE A 178 3.66 -6.66 -6.19
C ILE A 178 2.39 -7.25 -5.57
N ALA A 179 1.69 -8.14 -6.27
CA ALA A 179 0.50 -8.83 -5.74
C ALA A 179 0.84 -9.61 -4.46
N ILE A 180 1.98 -10.29 -4.43
CA ILE A 180 2.41 -11.11 -3.29
C ILE A 180 2.95 -10.25 -2.14
N THR A 181 3.82 -9.29 -2.43
CA THR A 181 4.57 -8.56 -1.39
C THR A 181 3.83 -7.33 -0.86
N GLY A 182 3.08 -6.63 -1.72
CA GLY A 182 2.28 -5.46 -1.33
C GLY A 182 0.80 -5.81 -1.22
N GLY A 183 0.25 -6.45 -2.26
CA GLY A 183 -1.14 -6.90 -2.34
C GLY A 183 -1.56 -7.69 -1.11
N TRP A 184 -0.93 -8.86 -0.92
CA TRP A 184 -1.24 -9.76 0.18
C TRP A 184 -0.89 -9.17 1.53
N LEU A 185 0.30 -8.57 1.68
CA LEU A 185 0.76 -8.00 2.96
C LEU A 185 -0.23 -6.95 3.51
N CYS A 186 -0.58 -5.95 2.72
CA CYS A 186 -1.53 -4.93 3.14
C CYS A 186 -2.95 -5.51 3.34
N GLY A 187 -3.35 -6.50 2.52
CA GLY A 187 -4.62 -7.22 2.69
C GLY A 187 -4.71 -7.97 4.02
N ILE A 188 -3.67 -8.71 4.40
CA ILE A 188 -3.64 -9.45 5.67
C ILE A 188 -3.43 -8.54 6.86
N ALA A 189 -2.64 -7.47 6.72
CA ALA A 189 -2.48 -6.45 7.75
C ALA A 189 -3.81 -5.74 8.05
N TYR A 190 -4.59 -5.42 7.00
CA TYR A 190 -5.94 -4.90 7.14
C TYR A 190 -6.85 -5.87 7.91
N ALA A 191 -6.86 -7.15 7.53
CA ALA A 191 -7.66 -8.18 8.18
C ALA A 191 -7.29 -8.38 9.66
N TYR A 192 -6.00 -8.32 9.99
CA TYR A 192 -5.49 -8.51 11.35
C TYR A 192 -5.77 -7.32 12.27
N HIS A 193 -5.46 -6.11 11.80
CA HIS A 193 -5.55 -4.88 12.59
C HIS A 193 -6.93 -4.23 12.57
N ARG A 194 -7.80 -4.61 11.62
CA ARG A 194 -9.14 -4.08 11.40
C ARG A 194 -9.16 -2.57 11.24
N THR A 195 -8.21 -2.05 10.47
CA THR A 195 -8.10 -0.62 10.17
C THR A 195 -7.36 -0.39 8.87
N LEU A 196 -7.77 0.64 8.10
CA LEU A 196 -7.03 1.07 6.91
C LEU A 196 -5.71 1.77 7.25
N TRP A 197 -5.54 2.29 8.47
CA TRP A 197 -4.35 3.05 8.83
C TRP A 197 -3.06 2.23 8.79
N VAL A 198 -3.11 0.92 9.08
CA VAL A 198 -1.93 0.06 8.97
C VAL A 198 -1.52 -0.15 7.51
N PRO A 199 -2.36 -0.65 6.60
CA PRO A 199 -1.96 -0.80 5.19
C PRO A 199 -1.63 0.53 4.52
N ILE A 200 -2.32 1.64 4.85
CA ILE A 200 -1.93 2.99 4.40
C ILE A 200 -0.51 3.31 4.87
N GLY A 201 -0.18 3.06 6.14
CA GLY A 201 1.16 3.27 6.67
C GLY A 201 2.22 2.40 6.00
N ILE A 202 1.91 1.11 5.75
CA ILE A 202 2.82 0.19 5.06
C ILE A 202 3.12 0.71 3.66
N HIS A 203 2.07 0.96 2.87
CA HIS A 203 2.18 1.36 1.48
C HIS A 203 2.85 2.73 1.34
N TRP A 204 2.41 3.72 2.12
CA TRP A 204 3.00 5.06 2.10
C TRP A 204 4.49 5.04 2.42
N ALA A 205 4.86 4.35 3.50
CA ALA A 205 6.27 4.23 3.91
C ALA A 205 7.08 3.43 2.89
N TRP A 206 6.53 2.37 2.30
CA TRP A 206 7.21 1.59 1.27
C TRP A 206 7.55 2.45 0.06
N ASN A 207 6.56 3.13 -0.52
CA ASN A 207 6.79 3.98 -1.70
C ASN A 207 7.74 5.13 -1.38
N TYR A 208 7.54 5.81 -0.26
CA TYR A 208 8.42 6.91 0.15
C TYR A 208 9.85 6.43 0.34
N MET A 209 10.08 5.40 1.15
CA MET A 209 11.43 4.93 1.47
C MET A 209 12.10 4.26 0.26
N GLN A 210 11.38 3.47 -0.52
CA GLN A 210 11.93 2.84 -1.73
C GLN A 210 12.39 3.91 -2.73
N SER A 211 11.51 4.86 -3.09
CA SER A 211 11.83 5.87 -4.11
C SER A 211 12.79 6.96 -3.64
N ASN A 212 12.71 7.38 -2.37
CA ASN A 212 13.53 8.50 -1.88
C ASN A 212 14.78 8.09 -1.14
N ILE A 213 14.82 6.88 -0.57
CA ILE A 213 16.00 6.41 0.15
C ILE A 213 16.82 5.49 -0.73
N PHE A 214 16.22 4.66 -1.59
CA PHE A 214 16.92 3.52 -2.20
C PHE A 214 17.00 3.49 -3.74
N GLU A 215 16.29 4.36 -4.47
CA GLU A 215 16.13 4.12 -5.90
C GLU A 215 17.45 4.15 -6.69
N HIS A 216 17.69 3.06 -7.41
CA HIS A 216 18.67 3.01 -8.48
C HIS A 216 18.08 3.87 -9.59
N SER A 217 18.68 5.03 -9.88
CA SER A 217 18.14 6.07 -10.77
C SER A 217 17.41 5.49 -11.99
N VAL A 218 16.06 5.56 -12.00
CA VAL A 218 15.28 5.36 -13.23
C VAL A 218 15.31 6.69 -13.99
N PRO A 219 15.92 6.75 -15.19
CA PRO A 219 15.92 7.99 -15.96
C PRO A 219 14.48 8.36 -16.36
N GLY A 220 14.05 9.59 -16.07
CA GLY A 220 12.82 10.17 -16.65
C GLY A 220 11.61 10.37 -15.74
N SER A 221 11.71 10.22 -14.41
CA SER A 221 10.62 10.67 -13.52
C SER A 221 10.60 12.21 -13.44
N ALA A 222 9.41 12.81 -13.49
CA ALA A 222 9.20 14.27 -13.54
C ALA A 222 9.75 15.05 -12.32
N LEU A 223 10.27 14.35 -11.32
CA LEU A 223 10.94 14.89 -10.15
C LEU A 223 12.44 14.55 -10.27
N ASN A 224 13.16 15.31 -11.11
CA ASN A 224 14.56 15.16 -11.52
C ASN A 224 15.61 15.36 -10.39
N SER A 225 15.42 14.78 -9.21
CA SER A 225 16.40 14.84 -8.11
C SER A 225 16.75 13.44 -7.61
N PRO A 226 18.05 13.17 -7.35
CA PRO A 226 18.48 11.85 -6.94
C PRO A 226 18.03 11.52 -5.51
N PRO A 227 17.87 10.24 -5.15
CA PRO A 227 17.48 9.81 -3.81
C PRO A 227 18.56 10.15 -2.77
N ILE A 228 18.16 10.09 -1.49
CA ILE A 228 19.03 10.37 -0.34
C ILE A 228 20.24 9.45 -0.34
N LEU A 229 20.06 8.14 -0.53
CA LEU A 229 21.18 7.20 -0.67
C LEU A 229 21.25 6.71 -2.11
N ILE A 230 22.34 7.07 -2.79
CA ILE A 230 22.70 6.46 -4.06
C ILE A 230 23.62 5.28 -3.76
N LEU A 231 23.21 4.07 -4.12
CA LEU A 231 24.03 2.87 -3.99
C LEU A 231 24.74 2.57 -5.32
N ALA A 232 26.07 2.53 -5.28
CA ALA A 232 26.85 2.04 -6.40
C ALA A 232 26.95 0.51 -6.31
N SER A 233 26.49 -0.21 -7.33
CA SER A 233 26.75 -1.64 -7.44
C SER A 233 28.21 -1.85 -7.87
N LYS A 234 28.94 -2.69 -7.14
CA LYS A 234 30.31 -3.07 -7.49
C LYS A 234 30.28 -4.12 -8.59
N GLY A 235 30.00 -3.67 -9.82
CA GLY A 235 30.42 -4.33 -11.06
C GLY A 235 29.88 -5.74 -11.35
N VAL A 236 28.78 -6.19 -10.73
CA VAL A 236 28.15 -7.46 -11.12
C VAL A 236 27.38 -7.24 -12.42
N LYS A 237 27.99 -7.67 -13.55
CA LYS A 237 27.31 -7.72 -14.84
C LYS A 237 26.30 -8.87 -14.82
N PHE A 238 25.02 -8.56 -14.65
CA PHE A 238 23.97 -9.53 -14.94
C PHE A 238 23.87 -9.75 -16.46
N PRO A 239 23.50 -10.96 -16.93
CA PRO A 239 23.26 -11.22 -18.34
C PRO A 239 22.29 -10.19 -18.95
N ALA A 240 22.57 -9.75 -20.18
CA ALA A 240 21.73 -8.79 -20.89
C ALA A 240 20.26 -9.25 -20.91
N GLY A 241 19.34 -8.37 -20.49
CA GLY A 241 17.91 -8.68 -20.33
C GLY A 241 17.46 -9.00 -18.89
N ILE A 242 18.40 -9.11 -17.95
CA ILE A 242 18.14 -9.16 -16.50
C ILE A 242 18.49 -7.79 -15.91
N GLU A 243 17.79 -6.75 -16.35
CA GLU A 243 18.05 -5.34 -16.00
C GLU A 243 17.23 -4.85 -14.78
N PHE A 244 16.70 -5.78 -13.99
CA PHE A 244 16.37 -5.53 -12.59
C PHE A 244 17.28 -6.40 -11.76
N ASP A 245 17.96 -5.78 -10.80
CA ASP A 245 18.87 -6.41 -9.86
C ASP A 245 18.20 -7.63 -9.21
N THR A 246 18.42 -8.81 -9.81
CA THR A 246 17.63 -10.02 -9.51
C THR A 246 17.76 -10.39 -8.05
N GLU A 247 18.92 -10.13 -7.48
CA GLU A 247 19.23 -10.33 -6.07
C GLU A 247 18.33 -9.45 -5.18
N VAL A 248 18.28 -8.12 -5.44
CA VAL A 248 17.41 -7.20 -4.71
C VAL A 248 15.95 -7.64 -4.82
N SER A 249 15.50 -8.04 -6.01
CA SER A 249 14.11 -8.45 -6.22
C SER A 249 13.78 -9.77 -5.53
N ILE A 250 14.70 -10.74 -5.52
CA ILE A 250 14.53 -12.02 -4.81
C ILE A 250 14.54 -11.80 -3.30
N ILE A 251 15.51 -11.07 -2.76
CA ILE A 251 15.63 -10.77 -1.32
C ILE A 251 14.40 -10.01 -0.84
N SER A 252 14.00 -8.96 -1.56
CA SER A 252 12.79 -8.19 -1.27
C SER A 252 11.57 -9.12 -1.28
N THR A 253 11.37 -9.91 -2.34
CA THR A 253 10.25 -10.85 -2.42
C THR A 253 10.23 -11.85 -1.26
N ALA A 254 11.37 -12.44 -0.92
CA ALA A 254 11.48 -13.42 0.16
C ALA A 254 11.11 -12.82 1.52
N ILE A 255 11.64 -11.62 1.84
CA ILE A 255 11.32 -10.93 3.10
C ILE A 255 9.84 -10.51 3.12
N GLY A 256 9.31 -9.98 2.02
CA GLY A 256 7.89 -9.61 1.91
C GLY A 256 6.95 -10.80 2.11
N VAL A 257 7.29 -11.96 1.53
CA VAL A 257 6.58 -13.22 1.76
C VAL A 257 6.67 -13.65 3.22
N ALA A 258 7.84 -13.55 3.86
CA ALA A 258 8.01 -13.92 5.27
C ALA A 258 7.15 -13.04 6.19
N ILE A 259 7.15 -11.71 6.00
CA ILE A 259 6.32 -10.78 6.78
C ILE A 259 4.83 -11.09 6.55
N SER A 260 4.44 -11.32 5.30
CA SER A 260 3.07 -11.71 4.94
C SER A 260 2.65 -13.02 5.61
N ALA A 261 3.53 -14.01 5.67
CA ALA A 261 3.27 -15.29 6.33
C ALA A 261 3.10 -15.10 7.86
N VAL A 262 3.95 -14.29 8.50
CA VAL A 262 3.81 -13.95 9.93
C VAL A 262 2.45 -13.33 10.22
N TYR A 263 2.05 -12.30 9.45
CA TYR A 263 0.73 -11.69 9.60
C TYR A 263 -0.41 -12.68 9.37
N THR A 264 -0.26 -13.57 8.39
CA THR A 264 -1.24 -14.61 8.09
C THR A 264 -1.42 -15.57 9.27
N ILE A 265 -0.31 -16.04 9.86
CA ILE A 265 -0.32 -16.90 11.04
C ILE A 265 -0.95 -16.17 12.23
N LEU A 266 -0.58 -14.92 12.48
CA LEU A 266 -1.13 -14.10 13.57
C LEU A 266 -2.64 -13.91 13.41
N TYR A 267 -3.12 -13.66 12.20
CA TYR A 267 -4.54 -13.56 11.89
C TYR A 267 -5.30 -14.85 12.20
N PHE A 268 -4.82 -16.00 11.72
CA PHE A 268 -5.50 -17.26 11.96
C PHE A 268 -5.43 -17.72 13.42
N LYS A 269 -4.33 -17.45 14.13
CA LYS A 269 -4.24 -17.68 15.59
C LYS A 269 -5.26 -16.84 16.36
N LYS A 270 -5.35 -15.55 16.04
CA LYS A 270 -6.34 -14.65 16.65
C LYS A 270 -7.77 -15.11 16.36
N LYS A 271 -8.05 -15.53 15.12
CA LYS A 271 -9.37 -16.07 14.73
C LYS A 271 -9.72 -17.39 15.43
N ALA A 272 -8.74 -18.26 15.66
CA ALA A 272 -8.94 -19.51 16.39
C ALA A 272 -9.31 -19.26 17.86
N ARG A 273 -8.62 -18.34 18.54
CA ARG A 273 -8.93 -17.94 19.93
C ARG A 273 -10.37 -17.44 20.10
N PHE A 274 -10.85 -16.65 19.14
CA PHE A 274 -12.24 -16.19 19.13
C PHE A 274 -13.25 -17.32 18.96
N LYS A 275 -12.90 -18.41 18.27
CA LYS A 275 -13.78 -19.59 18.17
C LYS A 275 -13.77 -20.44 19.44
N THR A 276 -12.72 -20.37 20.25
CA THR A 276 -12.57 -21.13 21.50
C THR A 276 -13.05 -20.37 22.74
N GLY A 277 -13.67 -19.19 22.59
CA GLY A 277 -14.33 -18.47 23.69
C GLY A 277 -13.46 -17.50 24.48
N GLU A 278 -12.23 -17.23 24.06
CA GLU A 278 -11.40 -16.17 24.65
C GLU A 278 -11.70 -14.82 23.97
N ASP A 279 -12.32 -13.91 24.73
CA ASP A 279 -12.70 -12.52 24.44
C ASP A 279 -13.66 -12.26 23.25
N VAL A 280 -14.89 -11.85 23.58
CA VAL A 280 -15.93 -11.54 22.61
C VAL A 280 -15.76 -10.10 22.10
N ALA A 281 -15.17 -9.94 20.92
CA ALA A 281 -15.42 -8.78 20.08
C ALA A 281 -15.76 -9.24 18.66
N PRO A 282 -16.97 -8.93 18.15
CA PRO A 282 -17.38 -9.33 16.82
C PRO A 282 -16.42 -8.77 15.76
N VAL A 283 -16.33 -9.47 14.63
CA VAL A 283 -15.61 -9.01 13.44
C VAL A 283 -16.27 -7.73 12.95
N PHE A 284 -15.44 -6.75 12.56
CA PHE A 284 -15.74 -5.40 12.04
C PHE A 284 -15.84 -4.29 13.09
#